data_AF-A0A6P7X3D9-F1
#
_entry.id   AF-A0A6P7X3D9-F1
#
_cell.length_a   1.000
_cell.length_b   1.000
_cell.length_c   1.000
_cell.angle_alpha   90.00
_cell.angle_beta   90.00
_cell.angle_gamma   90.00
#
_symmetry.space_group_name_H-M   'P 1'
#
loop_
_entity.id
_entity.type
_entity.pdbx_description
1 polymer ?
#
loop_
_entity_poly.entity_id
_entity_poly.type
_entity_poly.pdbx_seq_one_letter_code
_entity_poly.pdbx_strand_id
1 'polypeptide(L)'
;MNENGICVIQSPPCVFCQRKDDCPEKYGEKKTYNEHNITLHYYCLLMSSGIWQRGEEDEGIYGFLVEDIRKEVSRAKRMTCTVCKKKGASIGCVKSRCKRSYHFPCGVERECIFQFTGNFGSYCWDHRPVQNSSTVRHPESSPCTVCLEFVEHLPSYSVLQSPCCKTAWFHRHCLQ
;
A
#
# COMPACT_ATOMS: atom_id res chain seq x y z
N MET A 1 43.79 14.39 -13.36
CA MET A 1 43.38 15.32 -12.29
C MET A 1 41.89 15.53 -12.49
N ASN A 2 41.09 14.50 -12.20
CA ASN A 2 40.43 14.24 -10.91
C ASN A 2 39.32 15.27 -10.68
N GLU A 3 38.11 14.96 -10.27
CA GLU A 3 37.34 13.76 -9.93
C GLU A 3 35.92 14.33 -9.77
N ASN A 4 34.88 13.62 -10.20
CA ASN A 4 33.52 13.66 -9.61
C ASN A 4 32.57 12.83 -10.49
N GLY A 5 32.92 11.55 -10.63
CA GLY A 5 31.92 10.54 -10.95
C GLY A 5 31.05 10.36 -9.72
N ILE A 6 29.92 11.08 -9.67
CA ILE A 6 28.85 10.79 -8.71
C ILE A 6 28.37 9.38 -9.06
N CYS A 7 28.88 8.37 -8.36
CA CYS A 7 28.23 7.08 -8.31
C CYS A 7 26.87 7.32 -7.66
N VAL A 8 25.82 7.47 -8.48
CA VAL A 8 24.45 7.30 -8.01
C VAL A 8 24.38 5.85 -7.55
N ILE A 9 24.58 5.61 -6.26
CA ILE A 9 24.42 4.30 -5.66
C ILE A 9 22.95 3.95 -5.88
N GLN A 10 22.66 3.13 -6.89
CA GLN A 10 21.30 2.74 -7.20
C GLN A 10 20.76 1.98 -5.98
N SER A 11 19.86 2.61 -5.24
CA SER A 11 19.19 2.00 -4.09
C SER A 11 18.64 0.62 -4.51
N PRO A 12 19.00 -0.48 -3.81
CA PRO A 12 18.56 -1.81 -4.18
C PRO A 12 17.02 -1.91 -4.31
N PRO A 13 16.49 -2.86 -5.08
CA PRO A 13 15.04 -3.02 -5.19
C PRO A 13 14.44 -3.48 -3.85
N CYS A 14 13.20 -3.08 -3.59
CA CYS A 14 12.45 -3.57 -2.44
C CYS A 14 12.29 -5.10 -2.49
N VAL A 15 12.60 -5.80 -1.40
CA VAL A 15 12.56 -7.27 -1.33
C VAL A 15 11.17 -7.86 -1.57
N PHE A 16 10.10 -7.09 -1.34
CA PHE A 16 8.72 -7.51 -1.58
C PHE A 16 8.26 -7.23 -3.01
N CYS A 17 8.34 -5.98 -3.48
CA CYS A 17 7.76 -5.57 -4.75
C CYS A 17 8.74 -5.59 -5.94
N GLN A 18 10.04 -5.74 -5.67
CA GLN A 18 11.14 -5.75 -6.64
C GLN A 18 11.29 -4.45 -7.45
N ARG A 19 10.66 -3.36 -7.01
CA ARG A 19 10.82 -2.05 -7.63
C ARG A 19 11.89 -1.20 -6.95
N LYS A 20 12.47 -0.28 -7.71
CA LYS A 20 13.54 0.64 -7.27
C LYS A 20 13.03 2.04 -6.92
N ASP A 21 11.86 2.42 -7.42
CA ASP A 21 11.23 3.72 -7.19
C ASP A 21 11.03 3.98 -5.70
N ASP A 22 11.32 5.22 -5.30
CA ASP A 22 11.10 5.71 -3.95
C ASP A 22 10.05 6.82 -4.02
N CYS A 23 8.81 6.46 -3.71
CA CYS A 23 7.69 7.38 -3.68
C CYS A 23 7.00 7.21 -2.33
N PRO A 24 7.48 7.89 -1.28
CA PRO A 24 7.00 7.69 0.09
C PRO A 24 5.49 7.91 0.24
N GLU A 25 4.95 8.90 -0.48
CA GLU A 25 3.51 9.18 -0.52
C GLU A 25 2.67 8.00 -1.04
N LYS A 26 3.22 7.21 -1.97
CA LYS A 26 2.49 6.08 -2.57
C LYS A 26 2.76 4.76 -1.90
N TYR A 27 4.00 4.49 -1.49
CA TYR A 27 4.45 3.16 -1.06
C TYR A 27 5.02 3.12 0.36
N GLY A 28 5.02 4.25 1.05
CA GLY A 28 5.74 4.44 2.30
C GLY A 28 7.25 4.58 2.05
N GLU A 29 7.97 5.02 3.08
CA GLU A 29 9.42 5.22 3.04
C GLU A 29 10.13 3.97 2.50
N LYS A 30 11.06 4.15 1.56
CA LYS A 30 11.97 3.10 1.11
C LYS A 30 13.29 3.21 1.86
N LYS A 31 13.64 2.19 2.63
CA LYS A 31 14.87 2.19 3.44
C LYS A 31 15.69 0.93 3.23
N THR A 32 17.01 1.09 3.29
CA THR A 32 18.00 -0.01 3.25
C THR A 32 18.60 -0.20 4.63
N TYR A 33 18.51 -1.42 5.12
CA TYR A 33 19.05 -1.92 6.38
C TYR A 33 20.28 -2.76 6.05
N ASN A 34 21.46 -2.12 6.06
CA ASN A 34 22.72 -2.71 5.57
C ASN A 34 23.15 -3.91 6.41
N GLU A 35 22.97 -3.82 7.73
CA GLU A 35 23.22 -4.86 8.73
C GLU A 35 22.42 -6.15 8.48
N HIS A 36 21.31 -6.05 7.75
CA HIS A 36 20.45 -7.18 7.41
C HIS A 36 20.42 -7.51 5.91
N ASN A 37 21.07 -6.68 5.08
CA ASN A 37 21.00 -6.72 3.62
C ASN A 37 19.54 -6.75 3.11
N ILE A 38 18.70 -5.85 3.65
CA ILE A 38 17.28 -5.74 3.30
C ILE A 38 16.99 -4.31 2.86
N THR A 39 16.40 -4.16 1.67
CA THR A 39 15.77 -2.90 1.25
C THR A 39 14.28 -3.15 1.11
N LEU A 40 13.44 -2.31 1.69
CA LEU A 40 11.99 -2.45 1.60
C LEU A 40 11.29 -1.10 1.58
N HIS A 41 10.09 -1.10 0.98
CA HIS A 41 9.10 -0.04 1.19
C HIS A 41 8.29 -0.37 2.44
N TYR A 42 8.04 0.61 3.30
CA TYR A 42 7.31 0.43 4.53
C TYR A 42 5.93 -0.21 4.31
N TYR A 43 5.11 0.28 3.35
CA TYR A 43 3.79 -0.30 3.12
C TYR A 43 3.81 -1.68 2.46
N CYS A 44 4.90 -2.04 1.77
CA CYS A 44 5.06 -3.42 1.29
C CYS A 44 5.26 -4.42 2.44
N LEU A 45 5.98 -4.01 3.49
CA LEU A 45 6.15 -4.80 4.71
C LEU A 45 4.86 -4.82 5.53
N LEU A 46 4.32 -3.64 5.84
CA LEU A 46 3.17 -3.45 6.73
C LEU A 46 1.93 -4.21 6.24
N MET A 47 1.67 -4.20 4.94
CA MET A 47 0.45 -4.81 4.36
C MET A 47 0.62 -6.30 3.99
N SER A 48 1.78 -6.88 4.25
CA SER A 48 2.06 -8.27 3.89
C SER A 48 1.24 -9.25 4.73
N SER A 49 0.55 -10.21 4.09
CA SER A 49 -0.53 -10.95 4.76
C SER A 49 -0.08 -12.06 5.72
N GLY A 50 1.20 -12.41 5.76
CA GLY A 50 1.74 -13.52 6.56
C GLY A 50 2.73 -13.09 7.63
N ILE A 51 2.78 -11.80 7.97
CA ILE A 51 3.71 -11.25 8.96
C ILE A 51 2.98 -10.43 10.03
N TRP A 52 3.53 -10.41 11.24
CA TRP A 52 2.97 -9.71 12.39
C TRP A 52 4.09 -8.91 13.08
N GLN A 53 3.78 -7.70 13.55
CA GLN A 53 4.67 -6.93 14.41
C GLN A 53 4.68 -7.58 15.79
N ARG A 54 5.77 -8.26 16.12
CA ARG A 54 5.94 -8.98 17.39
C ARG A 54 7.20 -8.58 18.14
N GLY A 55 8.05 -7.74 17.54
CA GLY A 55 9.17 -7.12 18.24
C GLY A 55 8.69 -5.91 19.05
N GLU A 56 9.53 -5.49 19.99
CA GLU A 56 9.37 -4.23 20.70
C GLU A 56 9.59 -3.01 19.77
N GLU A 57 9.29 -1.80 20.21
CA GLU A 57 9.36 -0.58 19.37
C GLU A 57 10.74 -0.37 18.70
N ASP A 58 11.82 -0.69 19.41
CA ASP A 58 13.20 -0.55 18.93
C ASP A 58 13.78 -1.86 18.34
N GLU A 59 12.97 -2.92 18.22
CA GLU A 59 13.42 -4.22 17.75
C GLU A 59 13.11 -4.46 16.27
N GLY A 60 14.13 -4.89 15.52
CA GLY A 60 13.99 -5.25 14.12
C GLY A 60 13.75 -4.04 13.22
N ILE A 61 12.86 -4.19 12.25
CA ILE A 61 12.55 -3.16 11.26
C ILE A 61 11.09 -2.76 11.46
N TYR A 62 10.85 -1.58 12.05
CA TYR A 62 9.51 -1.10 12.42
C TYR A 62 8.74 -2.10 13.30
N GLY A 63 9.38 -2.70 14.32
CA GLY A 63 8.77 -3.72 15.19
C GLY A 63 8.59 -5.10 14.53
N PHE A 64 9.04 -5.27 13.28
CA PHE A 64 9.07 -6.58 12.61
C PHE A 64 10.44 -7.23 12.75
N LEU A 65 10.47 -8.41 13.37
CA LEU A 65 11.68 -9.22 13.48
C LEU A 65 12.21 -9.58 12.09
N VAL A 66 13.51 -9.41 11.90
CA VAL A 66 14.19 -9.64 10.61
C VAL A 66 13.98 -11.06 10.08
N GLU A 67 13.95 -12.05 10.98
CA GLU A 67 13.66 -13.44 10.62
C GLU A 67 12.26 -13.61 10.03
N ASP A 68 11.26 -12.93 10.61
CA ASP A 68 9.87 -13.00 10.15
C ASP A 68 9.71 -12.28 8.81
N ILE A 69 10.43 -11.19 8.58
CA ILE A 69 10.53 -10.55 7.26
C ILE A 69 11.07 -11.53 6.22
N ARG A 70 12.17 -12.23 6.53
CA ARG A 70 12.76 -13.21 5.60
C ARG A 70 11.84 -14.40 5.34
N LYS A 71 11.16 -14.91 6.36
CA LYS A 71 10.13 -15.97 6.22
C LYS A 71 9.00 -15.49 5.31
N GLU A 72 8.52 -14.26 5.50
CA GLU A 72 7.45 -13.69 4.71
C GLU A 72 7.83 -13.46 3.24
N VAL A 73 9.03 -12.92 2.99
CA VAL A 73 9.60 -12.81 1.63
C VAL A 73 9.68 -14.19 0.97
N SER A 74 10.09 -15.21 1.72
CA SER A 74 10.20 -16.59 1.22
C SER A 74 8.82 -17.20 0.90
N ARG A 75 7.81 -16.93 1.72
CA ARG A 75 6.41 -17.28 1.44
C ARG A 75 5.92 -16.59 0.17
N ALA A 76 6.15 -15.28 0.06
CA ALA A 76 5.70 -14.45 -1.06
C ALA A 76 6.29 -14.90 -2.41
N LYS A 77 7.53 -15.42 -2.43
CA LYS A 77 8.16 -15.97 -3.66
C LYS A 77 7.35 -17.08 -4.33
N ARG A 78 6.50 -17.79 -3.58
CA ARG A 78 5.63 -18.84 -4.14
C ARG A 78 4.39 -18.27 -4.82
N MET A 79 3.98 -17.07 -4.43
CA MET A 79 2.75 -16.41 -4.87
C MET A 79 2.98 -15.56 -6.12
N THR A 80 2.04 -15.63 -7.06
CA THR A 80 2.09 -14.87 -8.31
C THR A 80 1.19 -13.65 -8.20
N CYS A 81 1.71 -12.48 -8.59
CA CYS A 81 0.93 -11.25 -8.65
C CYS A 81 -0.12 -11.36 -9.74
N THR A 82 -1.38 -11.13 -9.40
CA THR A 82 -2.52 -11.23 -10.32
C THR A 82 -2.47 -10.12 -11.37
N VAL A 83 -1.82 -9.00 -11.07
CA VAL A 83 -1.69 -7.83 -11.95
C VAL A 83 -0.50 -8.00 -12.89
N CYS A 84 0.73 -8.03 -12.38
CA CYS A 84 1.94 -8.06 -13.22
C CYS A 84 2.45 -9.47 -13.58
N LYS A 85 1.81 -10.54 -13.07
CA LYS A 85 2.16 -11.96 -13.30
C LYS A 85 3.53 -12.41 -12.80
N LYS A 86 4.29 -11.56 -12.09
CA LYS A 86 5.58 -11.91 -11.47
C LYS A 86 5.40 -12.51 -10.06
N LYS A 87 6.42 -13.22 -9.56
CA LYS A 87 6.46 -13.77 -8.18
C LYS A 87 6.69 -12.69 -7.12
N GLY A 88 6.48 -13.04 -5.84
CA GLY A 88 6.71 -12.13 -4.70
C GLY A 88 5.46 -11.39 -4.22
N ALA A 89 4.27 -11.79 -4.67
CA ALA A 89 3.02 -11.13 -4.33
C ALA A 89 2.58 -11.46 -2.90
N SER A 90 3.07 -10.69 -1.94
CA SER A 90 2.93 -10.98 -0.51
C SER A 90 1.56 -10.63 0.07
N ILE A 91 0.76 -9.81 -0.63
CA ILE A 91 -0.55 -9.33 -0.17
C ILE A 91 -1.66 -10.13 -0.83
N GLY A 92 -2.57 -10.68 -0.03
CA GLY A 92 -3.77 -11.38 -0.47
C GLY A 92 -5.05 -10.59 -0.20
N CYS A 93 -6.07 -10.79 -1.03
CA CYS A 93 -7.41 -10.26 -0.75
C CYS A 93 -8.05 -11.01 0.43
N VAL A 94 -8.59 -10.28 1.41
CA VAL A 94 -9.22 -10.85 2.61
C VAL A 94 -10.58 -11.51 2.36
N LYS A 95 -11.20 -11.27 1.21
CA LYS A 95 -12.50 -11.88 0.89
C LYS A 95 -12.35 -13.40 0.82
N SER A 96 -13.15 -14.10 1.61
CA SER A 96 -13.19 -15.57 1.62
C SER A 96 -13.26 -16.15 0.20
N ARG A 97 -12.44 -17.19 -0.05
CA ARG A 97 -12.27 -17.89 -1.33
C ARG A 97 -11.64 -17.06 -2.47
N CYS A 98 -11.34 -15.77 -2.28
CA CYS A 98 -10.57 -15.01 -3.26
C CYS A 98 -9.11 -15.47 -3.25
N LYS A 99 -8.60 -15.87 -4.42
CA LYS A 99 -7.20 -16.33 -4.57
C LYS A 99 -6.26 -15.26 -5.10
N ARG A 100 -6.73 -14.01 -5.19
CA ARG A 100 -5.92 -12.92 -5.75
C ARG A 100 -4.87 -12.48 -4.75
N SER A 101 -3.63 -12.53 -5.20
CA SER A 101 -2.48 -11.90 -4.56
C SER A 101 -1.86 -10.85 -5.45
N TYR A 102 -1.24 -9.84 -4.85
CA TYR A 102 -0.59 -8.74 -5.56
C TYR A 102 0.58 -8.16 -4.74
N HIS A 103 1.50 -7.48 -5.41
CA HIS A 103 2.43 -6.56 -4.75
C HIS A 103 1.68 -5.32 -4.31
N PHE A 104 2.14 -4.63 -3.26
CA PHE A 104 1.51 -3.38 -2.82
C PHE A 104 1.38 -2.34 -3.95
N PRO A 105 2.45 -1.99 -4.70
CA PRO A 105 2.33 -1.02 -5.79
C PRO A 105 1.36 -1.45 -6.90
N CYS A 106 1.37 -2.74 -7.24
CA CYS A 106 0.43 -3.29 -8.22
C CYS A 106 -1.03 -3.22 -7.74
N GLY A 107 -1.26 -3.36 -6.44
CA GLY A 107 -2.59 -3.19 -5.85
C GLY A 107 -3.04 -1.73 -5.91
N VAL A 108 -2.16 -0.78 -5.58
CA VAL A 108 -2.44 0.66 -5.70
C VAL A 108 -2.82 1.03 -7.14
N GLU A 109 -2.02 0.62 -8.12
CA GLU A 109 -2.27 0.84 -9.55
C GLU A 109 -3.57 0.21 -10.06
N ARG A 110 -4.02 -0.86 -9.39
CA ARG A 110 -5.24 -1.58 -9.75
C ARG A 110 -6.41 -1.22 -8.83
N GLU A 111 -6.31 -0.14 -8.06
CA GLU A 111 -7.39 0.35 -7.19
C GLU A 111 -7.85 -0.68 -6.15
N CYS A 112 -6.91 -1.44 -5.58
CA CYS A 112 -7.13 -2.22 -4.37
C CYS A 112 -7.27 -1.28 -3.16
N ILE A 113 -8.02 -1.71 -2.14
CA ILE A 113 -8.11 -0.99 -0.86
C ILE A 113 -7.25 -1.69 0.17
N PHE A 114 -6.41 -0.91 0.86
CA PHE A 114 -5.58 -1.33 1.99
C PHE A 114 -6.11 -0.65 3.26
N GLN A 115 -6.45 -1.42 4.28
CA GLN A 115 -6.85 -0.88 5.58
C GLN A 115 -5.62 -0.75 6.47
N PHE A 116 -5.34 0.44 6.98
CA PHE A 116 -4.24 0.69 7.92
C PHE A 116 -4.70 0.65 9.39
N THR A 117 -5.85 0.05 9.64
CA THR A 117 -6.48 -0.07 10.95
C THR A 117 -7.01 -1.49 11.16
N GLY A 118 -7.19 -1.87 12.42
CA GLY A 118 -7.67 -3.21 12.79
C GLY A 118 -6.71 -4.31 12.33
N ASN A 119 -7.22 -5.27 11.56
CA ASN A 119 -6.46 -6.44 11.10
C ASN A 119 -5.65 -6.19 9.81
N PHE A 120 -5.43 -4.93 9.42
CA PHE A 120 -4.67 -4.55 8.22
C PHE A 120 -5.16 -5.23 6.92
N GLY A 121 -6.48 -5.36 6.79
CA GLY A 121 -7.10 -6.09 5.68
C GLY A 121 -6.89 -5.43 4.32
N SER A 122 -6.61 -6.24 3.29
CA SER A 122 -6.48 -5.79 1.90
C SER A 122 -7.57 -6.37 1.01
N TYR A 123 -8.16 -5.57 0.13
CA TYR A 123 -9.24 -5.97 -0.78
C TYR A 123 -8.85 -5.74 -2.22
N CYS A 124 -9.02 -6.76 -3.07
CA CYS A 124 -8.82 -6.59 -4.51
C CYS A 124 -9.90 -5.70 -5.13
N TRP A 125 -9.67 -5.23 -6.35
CA TRP A 125 -10.58 -4.34 -7.09
C TRP A 125 -12.02 -4.85 -7.24
N ASP A 126 -12.26 -6.17 -7.21
CA ASP A 126 -13.63 -6.73 -7.26
C ASP A 126 -14.30 -6.85 -5.88
N HIS A 127 -13.53 -6.83 -4.80
CA HIS A 127 -14.01 -7.07 -3.43
C HIS A 127 -13.80 -5.87 -2.51
N ARG A 128 -13.31 -4.76 -3.05
CA ARG A 128 -13.11 -3.52 -2.30
C ARG A 128 -14.47 -3.00 -1.79
N PRO A 129 -14.53 -2.50 -0.55
CA PRO A 129 -15.73 -1.82 -0.07
C PRO A 129 -16.11 -0.65 -0.97
N VAL A 130 -17.40 -0.51 -1.24
CA VAL A 130 -17.99 0.62 -1.98
C VAL A 130 -18.95 1.34 -1.04
N GLN A 131 -18.91 2.67 -1.04
CA GLN A 131 -19.87 3.45 -0.26
C GLN A 131 -21.22 3.45 -0.97
N ASN A 132 -22.27 3.02 -0.26
CA ASN A 132 -23.64 3.13 -0.75
C ASN A 132 -24.07 4.61 -0.67
N SER A 133 -24.06 5.31 -1.79
CA SER A 133 -24.69 6.63 -1.85
C SER A 133 -26.12 6.49 -2.35
N SER A 134 -27.07 6.76 -1.46
CA SER A 134 -28.49 6.79 -1.78
C SER A 134 -28.97 8.18 -2.22
N THR A 135 -28.09 9.18 -2.36
CA THR A 135 -28.52 10.60 -2.47
C THR A 135 -27.57 11.50 -3.27
N VAL A 136 -27.24 11.15 -4.52
CA VAL A 136 -26.69 12.16 -5.45
C VAL A 136 -27.79 12.50 -6.44
N ARG A 137 -28.46 13.64 -6.22
CA ARG A 137 -29.53 14.12 -7.11
C ARG A 137 -29.00 15.06 -8.21
N HIS A 138 -27.79 15.61 -8.08
CA HIS A 138 -27.18 16.52 -9.07
C HIS A 138 -25.63 16.43 -9.03
N PRO A 139 -24.93 16.74 -10.13
CA PRO A 139 -23.47 16.84 -10.15
C PRO A 139 -23.02 18.10 -9.39
N GLU A 140 -22.84 17.95 -8.09
CA GLU A 140 -22.25 18.97 -7.23
C GLU A 140 -20.76 18.67 -7.02
N SER A 141 -19.96 19.71 -6.78
CA SER A 141 -18.55 19.58 -6.41
C SER A 141 -18.26 20.52 -5.24
N SER A 142 -17.34 20.09 -4.37
CA SER A 142 -16.89 20.92 -3.25
C SER A 142 -15.39 20.72 -3.05
N PRO A 143 -14.69 21.66 -2.37
CA PRO A 143 -13.32 21.43 -1.97
C PRO A 143 -13.20 20.22 -1.03
N CYS A 144 -12.22 19.36 -1.29
CA CYS A 144 -11.74 18.36 -0.34
C CYS A 144 -11.24 19.09 0.91
N THR A 145 -11.71 18.73 2.09
CA THR A 145 -11.35 19.50 3.31
C THR A 145 -9.91 19.27 3.79
N VAL A 146 -9.16 18.40 3.10
CA VAL A 146 -7.75 18.11 3.41
C VAL A 146 -6.81 18.88 2.49
N CYS A 147 -6.95 18.71 1.16
CA CYS A 147 -6.08 19.38 0.19
C CYS A 147 -6.66 20.67 -0.39
N LEU A 148 -7.93 20.98 -0.12
CA LEU A 148 -8.67 22.15 -0.64
C LEU A 148 -8.87 22.16 -2.17
N GLU A 149 -8.50 21.09 -2.88
CA GLU A 149 -8.81 20.90 -4.31
C GLU A 149 -10.24 20.38 -4.51
N PHE A 150 -10.85 20.66 -5.67
CA PHE A 150 -12.23 20.26 -5.96
C PHE A 150 -12.38 18.75 -6.10
N VAL A 151 -13.44 18.21 -5.48
CA VAL A 151 -13.85 16.81 -5.60
C VAL A 151 -15.32 16.74 -6.03
N GLU A 152 -15.60 15.88 -7.01
CA GLU A 152 -16.97 15.62 -7.48
C GLU A 152 -17.74 14.80 -6.45
N HIS A 153 -19.03 15.09 -6.27
CA HIS A 153 -19.91 14.36 -5.35
C HIS A 153 -20.38 13.03 -5.94
N LEU A 154 -19.45 12.24 -6.47
CA LEU A 154 -19.69 10.93 -7.04
C LEU A 154 -18.80 9.91 -6.31
N PRO A 155 -19.35 9.09 -5.40
CA PRO A 155 -18.56 8.07 -4.72
C PRO A 155 -17.94 7.12 -5.73
N SER A 156 -16.63 6.98 -5.64
CA SER A 156 -15.84 6.19 -6.57
C SER A 156 -14.67 5.57 -5.79
N TYR A 157 -13.72 4.95 -6.49
CA TYR A 157 -12.49 4.56 -5.83
C TYR A 157 -11.73 5.78 -5.30
N SER A 158 -11.63 6.86 -6.08
CA SER A 158 -10.86 8.06 -5.73
C SER A 158 -11.61 9.04 -4.83
N VAL A 159 -12.92 8.88 -4.65
CA VAL A 159 -13.78 9.83 -3.93
C VAL A 159 -14.49 9.15 -2.76
N LEU A 160 -14.37 9.77 -1.59
CA LEU A 160 -15.00 9.35 -0.35
C LEU A 160 -15.95 10.41 0.16
N GLN A 161 -17.10 9.98 0.68
CA GLN A 161 -18.03 10.82 1.45
C GLN A 161 -17.89 10.51 2.94
N SER A 162 -17.97 11.52 3.80
CA SER A 162 -17.97 11.32 5.24
C SER A 162 -19.18 10.47 5.68
N PRO A 163 -18.98 9.38 6.45
CA PRO A 163 -20.08 8.54 6.91
C PRO A 163 -20.94 9.23 8.00
N CYS A 164 -20.40 10.20 8.75
CA CYS A 164 -21.11 10.80 9.88
C CYS A 164 -22.07 11.92 9.47
N CYS A 165 -21.61 12.84 8.61
CA CYS A 165 -22.37 14.02 8.22
C CYS A 165 -22.91 13.97 6.79
N LYS A 166 -22.34 13.11 5.92
CA LYS A 166 -22.68 12.99 4.50
C LYS A 166 -22.55 14.29 3.67
N THR A 167 -22.00 15.35 4.26
CA THR A 167 -21.82 16.66 3.61
C THR A 167 -20.38 16.91 3.18
N ALA A 168 -19.41 16.26 3.83
CA ALA A 168 -18.00 16.39 3.50
C ALA A 168 -17.55 15.30 2.50
N TRP A 169 -16.74 15.72 1.53
CA TRP A 169 -16.20 14.89 0.45
C TRP A 169 -14.68 15.00 0.41
N PHE A 170 -14.01 13.91 0.04
CA PHE A 170 -12.56 13.79 0.11
C PHE A 170 -12.02 13.01 -1.08
N HIS A 171 -10.84 13.40 -1.55
CA HIS A 171 -10.01 12.47 -2.31
C HIS A 171 -9.56 11.34 -1.38
N ARG A 172 -9.64 10.09 -1.84
CA ARG A 172 -9.20 8.92 -1.05
C ARG A 172 -7.74 9.08 -0.60
N HIS A 173 -6.86 9.52 -1.49
CA HIS A 173 -5.44 9.68 -1.18
C HIS A 173 -5.15 10.78 -0.14
N CYS A 174 -6.11 11.68 0.13
CA CYS A 174 -5.95 12.68 1.18
C CYS A 174 -6.21 12.09 2.58
N LEU A 175 -6.87 10.94 2.66
CA LEU A 175 -7.17 10.27 3.93
C LEU A 175 -6.35 9.00 4.15
N GLN A 176 -5.64 8.52 3.12
CA GLN A 176 -4.95 7.23 3.09
C GLN A 176 -3.63 7.33 2.34
#